data_AF-A0A535UGP6-F1
#
_entry.id   AF-A0A535UGP6-F1
#
_cell.length_a   1.000
_cell.length_b   1.000
_cell.length_c   1.000
_cell.angle_alpha   90.00
_cell.angle_beta   90.00
_cell.angle_gamma   90.00
#
_symmetry.space_group_name_H-M   'P 1'
#
loop_
_entity.id
_entity.type
_entity.pdbx_description
1 polymer ?
#
loop_
_entity_poly.entity_id
_entity_poly.type
_entity_poly.pdbx_seq_one_letter_code
_entity_poly.pdbx_strand_id
1 'polypeptide(L)'
;MGLAAYHAADRWAHSARRVARRAPRAAGWFDVRRKGGPGMVGARTRIAACLVAVGALAACGSSGSSGGGATSSSSAATSATSASSSAGGAGSSGPVMVTLKHVPHGTSVLTYDAVAKTLTVEIKLVGLAPSSSHPAHIHAGSCAHQGAVDYPLNAVMADATGVADSKTTVSSIKEGGIPDSTWYVNVHNGPGLSPDVQFQPLVCGDVANASKATSVTVQMLEGPTPPPGSVDETAMGTATLTIVNGALQVVITASGLAPSGSHAAHIHMGSCESQGAVVHPLSSVVADATGKGTSTTTVPSVTSIPSGTWYVNVHRSTLLTTQTDFDPIICGDVVPGS
;
A
#
# COMPACT_ATOMS: atom_id res chain seq x y z
N MET A 1 39.17 22.01 85.98
CA MET A 1 37.98 21.84 86.84
C MET A 1 36.75 22.07 85.96
N GLY A 2 35.97 21.10 85.47
CA GLY A 2 35.98 19.64 85.58
C GLY A 2 35.20 18.99 84.41
N LEU A 3 35.70 17.80 84.02
CA LEU A 3 35.11 16.57 83.41
C LEU A 3 34.03 16.69 82.30
N ALA A 4 34.26 16.27 81.03
CA ALA A 4 34.48 14.91 80.44
C ALA A 4 33.21 14.01 80.50
N ALA A 5 32.78 13.21 79.51
CA ALA A 5 33.13 12.85 78.12
C ALA A 5 31.94 11.98 77.58
N TYR A 6 31.83 11.69 76.28
CA TYR A 6 31.55 10.33 75.74
C TYR A 6 31.59 10.28 74.18
N HIS A 7 32.33 9.27 73.70
CA HIS A 7 32.49 8.63 72.37
C HIS A 7 31.17 8.37 71.57
N ALA A 8 31.10 7.98 70.30
CA ALA A 8 32.03 7.60 69.22
C ALA A 8 31.24 7.54 67.87
N ALA A 9 31.99 7.37 66.77
CA ALA A 9 31.58 7.24 65.38
C ALA A 9 30.72 6.01 65.04
N ASP A 10 29.98 6.07 63.91
CA ASP A 10 29.85 4.91 63.02
C ASP A 10 29.53 5.24 61.55
N ARG A 11 30.17 4.47 60.66
CA ARG A 11 30.08 4.48 59.19
C ARG A 11 29.12 3.39 58.73
N TRP A 12 28.23 3.63 57.75
CA TRP A 12 27.63 2.54 56.96
C TRP A 12 27.51 2.88 55.47
N ALA A 13 28.25 2.12 54.66
CA ALA A 13 28.11 1.97 53.21
C ALA A 13 27.96 0.47 52.93
N HIS A 14 26.90 0.06 52.23
CA HIS A 14 26.67 -1.29 51.69
C HIS A 14 25.45 -1.21 50.74
N SER A 15 25.21 -2.05 49.74
CA SER A 15 25.98 -3.02 48.95
C SER A 15 24.96 -3.60 47.96
N ALA A 16 25.31 -3.73 46.68
CA ALA A 16 24.43 -4.28 45.65
C ALA A 16 24.28 -5.81 45.80
N ARG A 17 23.05 -6.33 45.71
CA ARG A 17 22.78 -7.78 45.53
C ARG A 17 21.92 -8.01 44.28
N ARG A 18 22.44 -8.86 43.39
CA ARG A 18 21.76 -9.48 42.26
C ARG A 18 20.72 -10.47 42.76
N VAL A 19 19.53 -10.47 42.14
CA VAL A 19 18.53 -11.54 42.29
C VAL A 19 18.43 -12.27 40.96
N ALA A 20 18.95 -13.49 40.92
CA ALA A 20 18.66 -14.45 39.87
C ALA A 20 17.30 -15.09 40.13
N ARG A 21 16.36 -14.99 39.19
CA ARG A 21 15.07 -15.70 39.26
C ARG A 21 15.11 -16.96 38.39
N ARG A 22 14.79 -18.09 39.02
CA ARG A 22 14.61 -19.44 38.48
C ARG A 22 13.51 -19.48 37.41
N ALA A 23 13.76 -20.25 36.35
CA ALA A 23 12.76 -20.71 35.39
C ALA A 23 11.79 -21.74 36.03
N PRO A 24 10.49 -21.75 35.67
CA PRO A 24 9.56 -22.78 36.11
C PRO A 24 9.65 -24.06 35.25
N ARG A 25 9.42 -25.19 35.92
CA ARG A 25 9.49 -26.56 35.42
C ARG A 25 8.27 -26.90 34.56
N ALA A 26 8.50 -27.63 33.49
CA ALA A 26 7.48 -28.26 32.64
C ALA A 26 6.68 -29.31 33.42
N ALA A 27 5.37 -29.34 33.19
CA ALA A 27 4.47 -30.39 33.67
C ALA A 27 3.46 -30.76 32.56
N GLY A 28 3.26 -32.07 32.40
CA GLY A 28 2.01 -32.63 31.87
C GLY A 28 2.00 -33.04 30.41
N TRP A 29 2.50 -34.24 30.13
CA TRP A 29 2.08 -35.02 28.96
C TRP A 29 0.60 -35.39 29.10
N PHE A 30 -0.21 -35.06 28.09
CA PHE A 30 -1.47 -35.75 27.81
C PHE A 30 -1.36 -36.42 26.44
N ASP A 31 -1.32 -37.75 26.51
CA ASP A 31 -1.34 -38.71 25.42
C ASP A 31 -2.78 -38.83 24.89
N VAL A 32 -3.04 -38.31 23.69
CA VAL A 32 -4.27 -38.63 22.94
C VAL A 32 -3.90 -39.66 21.89
N ARG A 33 -4.25 -40.90 22.19
CA ARG A 33 -4.13 -42.07 21.32
C ARG A 33 -4.79 -41.82 19.97
N ARG A 34 -4.04 -42.07 18.90
CA ARG A 34 -4.57 -42.34 17.56
C ARG A 34 -5.41 -43.62 17.61
N LYS A 35 -6.65 -43.56 17.13
CA LYS A 35 -7.38 -44.72 16.60
C LYS A 35 -7.62 -44.49 15.12
N GLY A 36 -7.16 -45.44 14.31
CA GLY A 36 -7.39 -45.47 12.87
C GLY A 36 -8.67 -46.20 12.49
N GLY A 37 -9.23 -45.78 11.34
CA GLY A 37 -10.08 -46.53 10.39
C GLY A 37 -11.48 -46.99 10.84
N PRO A 38 -12.41 -47.32 9.90
CA PRO A 38 -12.25 -47.50 8.45
C PRO A 38 -13.15 -46.57 7.59
N GLY A 39 -12.86 -46.51 6.28
CA GLY A 39 -13.56 -45.66 5.31
C GLY A 39 -14.84 -46.26 4.72
N MET A 40 -15.49 -45.51 3.83
CA MET A 40 -16.31 -46.03 2.73
C MET A 40 -16.70 -44.89 1.76
N VAL A 41 -16.38 -45.14 0.47
CA VAL A 41 -17.15 -44.90 -0.76
C VAL A 41 -17.69 -43.50 -1.10
N GLY A 42 -17.01 -42.87 -2.06
CA GLY A 42 -17.56 -42.52 -3.39
C GLY A 42 -18.85 -41.70 -3.50
N ALA A 43 -18.72 -40.44 -3.90
CA ALA A 43 -19.76 -39.73 -4.66
C ALA A 43 -19.10 -38.92 -5.79
N ARG A 44 -19.38 -39.36 -7.02
CA ARG A 44 -19.00 -38.69 -8.27
C ARG A 44 -19.94 -37.52 -8.50
N THR A 45 -19.43 -36.28 -8.47
CA THR A 45 -20.20 -35.11 -8.91
C THR A 45 -19.90 -34.84 -10.38
N ARG A 46 -20.98 -34.83 -11.17
CA ARG A 46 -20.98 -34.74 -12.63
C ARG A 46 -20.60 -33.34 -13.09
N ILE A 47 -19.62 -33.26 -13.99
CA ILE A 47 -19.30 -32.06 -14.76
C ILE A 47 -20.35 -31.96 -15.87
N ALA A 48 -21.18 -30.91 -15.84
CA ALA A 48 -22.05 -30.55 -16.95
C ALA A 48 -21.25 -29.66 -17.92
N ALA A 49 -20.86 -30.23 -19.05
CA ALA A 49 -20.29 -29.49 -20.17
C ALA A 49 -21.42 -28.76 -20.92
N CYS A 50 -21.33 -27.43 -20.99
CA CYS A 50 -22.21 -26.60 -21.81
C CYS A 50 -21.60 -26.49 -23.22
N LEU A 51 -22.24 -27.12 -24.20
CA LEU A 51 -21.90 -27.01 -25.63
C LEU A 51 -22.35 -25.64 -26.16
N VAL A 52 -21.40 -24.79 -26.52
CA VAL A 52 -21.66 -23.60 -27.34
C VAL A 52 -21.53 -23.99 -28.81
N ALA A 53 -22.64 -23.92 -29.54
CA ALA A 53 -22.71 -24.15 -30.97
C ALA A 53 -22.07 -22.97 -31.74
N VAL A 54 -21.10 -23.28 -32.59
CA VAL A 54 -20.52 -22.36 -33.57
C VAL A 54 -21.40 -22.38 -34.83
N GLY A 55 -22.09 -21.28 -35.11
CA GLY A 55 -22.80 -21.07 -36.38
C GLY A 55 -21.85 -20.47 -37.43
N ALA A 56 -21.55 -21.23 -38.47
CA ALA A 56 -20.89 -20.74 -39.68
C ALA A 56 -21.95 -20.22 -40.67
N LEU A 57 -21.80 -18.98 -41.13
CA LEU A 57 -22.48 -18.48 -42.32
C LEU A 57 -21.44 -18.19 -43.41
N ALA A 58 -21.63 -18.85 -44.55
CA ALA A 58 -20.92 -18.64 -45.79
C ALA A 58 -21.90 -18.15 -46.86
N ALA A 59 -21.54 -17.07 -47.57
CA ALA A 59 -21.99 -16.68 -48.91
C ALA A 59 -21.05 -15.53 -49.35
N CYS A 60 -20.12 -15.68 -50.29
CA CYS A 60 -20.17 -15.88 -51.75
C CYS A 60 -20.65 -14.67 -52.57
N GLY A 61 -19.83 -14.25 -53.54
CA GLY A 61 -20.16 -13.33 -54.65
C GLY A 61 -19.28 -12.06 -54.71
N SER A 62 -18.03 -12.09 -55.21
CA SER A 62 -17.56 -12.01 -56.62
C SER A 62 -17.46 -10.61 -57.25
N SER A 63 -16.20 -10.16 -57.40
CA SER A 63 -15.49 -9.59 -58.58
C SER A 63 -16.05 -8.39 -59.38
N GLY A 64 -15.19 -7.37 -59.56
CA GLY A 64 -15.27 -6.38 -60.65
C GLY A 64 -14.15 -5.32 -60.60
N SER A 65 -13.40 -5.19 -61.71
CA SER A 65 -12.11 -4.47 -61.84
C SER A 65 -12.18 -3.00 -62.29
N SER A 66 -11.14 -2.24 -61.90
CA SER A 66 -10.31 -1.27 -62.66
C SER A 66 -10.86 0.00 -63.35
N GLY A 67 -10.11 1.11 -63.15
CA GLY A 67 -9.97 2.29 -64.02
C GLY A 67 -10.87 3.47 -63.62
N GLY A 68 -10.49 4.76 -63.58
CA GLY A 68 -9.30 5.51 -63.94
C GLY A 68 -9.70 6.97 -64.20
N GLY A 69 -8.94 7.95 -63.68
CA GLY A 69 -8.73 9.26 -64.31
C GLY A 69 -9.71 10.45 -64.08
N ALA A 70 -9.08 11.60 -63.72
CA ALA A 70 -9.40 13.00 -64.06
C ALA A 70 -10.49 13.75 -63.25
N THR A 71 -10.11 14.64 -62.29
CA THR A 71 -9.99 16.13 -62.37
C THR A 71 -11.34 16.84 -62.62
N SER A 72 -11.81 17.80 -61.82
CA SER A 72 -11.18 19.10 -61.57
C SER A 72 -11.78 19.88 -60.37
N SER A 73 -10.88 20.48 -59.59
CA SER A 73 -10.90 21.80 -58.92
C SER A 73 -12.21 22.48 -58.49
N SER A 74 -12.26 22.83 -57.19
CA SER A 74 -12.47 24.23 -56.77
C SER A 74 -11.83 24.48 -55.40
N SER A 75 -10.91 25.43 -55.41
CA SER A 75 -10.09 25.96 -54.32
C SER A 75 -10.88 26.83 -53.33
N ALA A 76 -10.66 26.62 -52.04
CA ALA A 76 -10.78 27.67 -51.01
C ALA A 76 -9.66 27.47 -49.98
N ALA A 77 -8.68 28.36 -50.03
CA ALA A 77 -7.61 28.47 -49.05
C ALA A 77 -8.08 29.40 -47.94
N THR A 78 -8.00 28.94 -46.69
CA THR A 78 -7.97 29.81 -45.51
C THR A 78 -7.04 29.17 -44.48
N SER A 79 -5.84 29.74 -44.43
CA SER A 79 -4.83 29.79 -43.38
C SER A 79 -5.12 29.00 -42.09
N ALA A 80 -4.53 27.81 -41.98
CA ALA A 80 -4.31 27.15 -40.70
C ALA A 80 -2.98 27.65 -40.10
N THR A 81 -3.06 28.46 -39.05
CA THR A 81 -1.91 28.77 -38.21
C THR A 81 -1.63 27.56 -37.33
N SER A 82 -0.76 26.67 -37.81
CA SER A 82 -0.24 25.55 -37.02
C SER A 82 0.63 26.08 -35.88
N ALA A 83 0.04 26.21 -34.69
CA ALA A 83 0.81 26.29 -33.46
C ALA A 83 1.32 24.87 -33.14
N SER A 84 2.47 24.54 -33.72
CA SER A 84 3.33 23.46 -33.27
C SER A 84 3.85 23.82 -31.87
N SER A 85 3.15 23.40 -30.82
CA SER A 85 3.74 23.29 -29.49
C SER A 85 4.53 21.97 -29.42
N SER A 86 5.70 21.99 -30.05
CA SER A 86 6.76 21.03 -29.79
C SER A 86 7.29 21.26 -28.37
N ALA A 87 6.60 20.72 -27.37
CA ALA A 87 7.18 20.51 -26.05
C ALA A 87 8.11 19.29 -26.13
N GLY A 88 9.25 19.46 -26.80
CA GLY A 88 10.39 18.58 -26.61
C GLY A 88 10.88 18.80 -25.18
N GLY A 89 10.49 17.91 -24.27
CA GLY A 89 11.02 17.88 -22.91
C GLY A 89 12.52 17.69 -23.00
N ALA A 90 13.28 18.74 -22.72
CA ALA A 90 14.72 18.66 -22.59
C ALA A 90 15.03 17.65 -21.49
N GLY A 91 15.58 16.48 -21.87
CA GLY A 91 16.07 15.50 -20.92
C GLY A 91 17.10 16.18 -20.01
N SER A 92 16.83 16.18 -18.70
CA SER A 92 17.80 16.62 -17.70
C SER A 92 19.11 15.86 -17.92
N SER A 93 20.20 16.58 -18.22
CA SER A 93 21.54 16.00 -18.32
C SER A 93 22.16 15.73 -16.94
N GLY A 94 21.44 16.04 -15.85
CA GLY A 94 21.83 15.77 -14.48
C GLY A 94 21.00 14.65 -13.84
N PRO A 95 21.46 14.10 -12.70
CA PRO A 95 20.71 13.10 -11.95
C PRO A 95 19.33 13.65 -11.57
N VAL A 96 18.28 12.87 -11.80
CA VAL A 96 16.93 13.13 -11.33
C VAL A 96 16.77 12.42 -10.00
N MET A 97 16.63 13.20 -8.92
CA MET A 97 16.28 12.64 -7.62
C MET A 97 14.76 12.54 -7.50
N VAL A 98 14.29 11.48 -6.86
CA VAL A 98 12.89 11.16 -6.67
C VAL A 98 12.70 10.82 -5.21
N THR A 99 11.90 11.61 -4.51
CA THR A 99 11.50 11.30 -3.12
C THR A 99 10.48 10.18 -3.13
N LEU A 100 10.78 9.07 -2.44
CA LEU A 100 9.87 7.93 -2.27
C LEU A 100 9.13 8.07 -0.94
N LYS A 101 7.80 8.16 -1.00
CA LYS A 101 6.92 8.25 0.17
C LYS A 101 6.07 7.00 0.29
N HIS A 102 5.60 6.73 1.51
CA HIS A 102 4.67 5.65 1.80
C HIS A 102 3.39 5.73 0.94
N VAL A 103 2.97 4.57 0.49
CA VAL A 103 1.65 4.29 -0.09
C VAL A 103 1.15 2.97 0.52
N PRO A 104 -0.17 2.76 0.63
CA PRO A 104 -1.25 3.66 0.21
C PRO A 104 -1.43 4.88 1.15
N HIS A 105 -2.16 5.90 0.70
CA HIS A 105 -2.58 7.02 1.55
C HIS A 105 -3.89 7.66 1.06
N GLY A 106 -4.52 8.48 1.89
CA GLY A 106 -5.70 9.25 1.48
C GLY A 106 -6.50 9.78 2.67
N THR A 107 -7.83 9.69 2.59
CA THR A 107 -8.73 10.24 3.63
C THR A 107 -9.92 9.33 3.91
N SER A 108 -10.47 9.46 5.12
CA SER A 108 -11.77 8.93 5.49
C SER A 108 -12.66 10.08 5.97
N VAL A 109 -13.85 10.23 5.40
CA VAL A 109 -14.84 11.23 5.83
C VAL A 109 -15.97 10.52 6.56
N LEU A 110 -16.14 10.86 7.83
CA LEU A 110 -17.24 10.37 8.67
C LEU A 110 -18.31 11.45 8.72
N THR A 111 -19.55 11.09 8.40
CA THR A 111 -20.71 11.98 8.48
C THR A 111 -21.84 11.33 9.28
N TYR A 112 -22.27 11.96 10.37
CA TYR A 112 -23.34 11.47 11.21
C TYR A 112 -24.63 12.27 11.05
N ASP A 113 -25.72 11.56 10.76
CA ASP A 113 -27.09 12.09 10.75
C ASP A 113 -27.79 11.69 12.06
N ALA A 114 -28.10 12.67 12.91
CA ALA A 114 -28.74 12.44 14.19
C ALA A 114 -30.24 12.07 14.08
N VAL A 115 -30.92 12.46 13.00
CA VAL A 115 -32.33 12.15 12.77
C VAL A 115 -32.47 10.71 12.31
N ALA A 116 -31.68 10.32 11.31
CA ALA A 116 -31.63 8.95 10.80
C ALA A 116 -30.87 8.00 11.74
N LYS A 117 -30.05 8.54 12.66
CA LYS A 117 -29.11 7.80 13.51
C LYS A 117 -28.13 6.96 12.70
N THR A 118 -27.64 7.50 11.59
CA THR A 118 -26.75 6.80 10.66
C THR A 118 -25.40 7.48 10.60
N LEU A 119 -24.33 6.68 10.64
CA LEU A 119 -22.97 7.10 10.33
C LEU A 119 -22.62 6.67 8.91
N THR A 120 -22.29 7.62 8.06
CA THR A 120 -21.72 7.38 6.74
C THR A 120 -20.20 7.50 6.84
N VAL A 121 -19.47 6.53 6.30
CA VAL A 121 -18.00 6.51 6.25
C VAL A 121 -17.58 6.36 4.80
N GLU A 122 -16.88 7.35 4.27
CA GLU A 122 -16.35 7.35 2.91
C GLU A 122 -14.83 7.34 2.96
N ILE A 123 -14.21 6.26 2.48
CA ILE A 123 -12.76 6.08 2.45
C ILE A 123 -12.28 6.22 1.01
N LYS A 124 -11.37 7.17 0.79
CA LYS A 124 -10.69 7.36 -0.49
C LYS A 124 -9.20 7.14 -0.31
N LEU A 125 -8.63 6.19 -1.04
CA LEU A 125 -7.21 5.85 -1.00
C LEU A 125 -6.64 5.79 -2.41
N VAL A 126 -5.36 6.07 -2.52
CA VAL A 126 -4.54 5.85 -3.71
C VAL A 126 -3.31 5.03 -3.35
N GLY A 127 -2.66 4.44 -4.36
CA GLY A 127 -1.44 3.66 -4.16
C GLY A 127 -1.68 2.26 -3.61
N LEU A 128 -2.91 1.76 -3.59
CA LEU A 128 -3.23 0.37 -3.23
C LEU A 128 -2.75 -0.60 -4.32
N ALA A 129 -2.62 -1.88 -4.00
CA ALA A 129 -2.45 -2.91 -5.01
C ALA A 129 -3.57 -2.78 -6.08
N PRO A 130 -3.27 -2.76 -7.39
CA PRO A 130 -4.32 -2.65 -8.41
C PRO A 130 -5.30 -3.83 -8.41
N SER A 131 -6.59 -3.54 -8.68
CA SER A 131 -7.67 -4.54 -8.74
C SER A 131 -7.80 -5.38 -7.47
N SER A 132 -7.68 -4.74 -6.32
CA SER A 132 -7.60 -5.38 -5.01
C SER A 132 -8.84 -5.14 -4.13
N SER A 133 -8.92 -5.88 -3.04
CA SER A 133 -9.94 -5.71 -1.98
C SER A 133 -9.28 -5.63 -0.61
N HIS A 134 -9.54 -4.57 0.14
CA HIS A 134 -8.93 -4.32 1.45
C HIS A 134 -10.00 -4.20 2.54
N PRO A 135 -10.06 -5.12 3.51
CA PRO A 135 -10.98 -5.02 4.64
C PRO A 135 -10.75 -3.76 5.47
N ALA A 136 -11.82 -3.10 5.89
CA ALA A 136 -11.75 -1.86 6.65
C ALA A 136 -12.70 -1.89 7.86
N HIS A 137 -12.29 -1.19 8.93
CA HIS A 137 -13.00 -1.17 10.20
C HIS A 137 -12.89 0.19 10.88
N ILE A 138 -13.88 0.52 11.71
CA ILE A 138 -13.69 1.44 12.84
C ILE A 138 -13.41 0.59 14.08
N HIS A 139 -12.34 0.94 14.78
CA HIS A 139 -11.95 0.32 16.04
C HIS A 139 -12.03 1.33 17.18
N ALA A 140 -12.23 0.83 18.40
CA ALA A 140 -12.01 1.60 19.60
C ALA A 140 -10.51 1.89 19.81
N GLY A 141 -10.18 3.03 20.41
CA GLY A 141 -8.81 3.43 20.73
C GLY A 141 -8.18 4.34 19.67
N SER A 142 -6.90 4.11 19.38
CA SER A 142 -6.11 4.85 18.39
C SER A 142 -5.25 3.91 17.55
N CYS A 143 -4.67 4.41 16.46
CA CYS A 143 -3.66 3.71 15.67
C CYS A 143 -2.54 3.10 16.54
N ALA A 144 -2.01 3.89 17.48
CA ALA A 144 -0.94 3.48 18.38
C ALA A 144 -1.41 2.54 19.50
N HIS A 145 -2.69 2.60 19.87
CA HIS A 145 -3.30 1.83 20.95
C HIS A 145 -4.59 1.19 20.47
N GLN A 146 -4.42 0.12 19.69
CA GLN A 146 -5.49 -0.59 19.02
C GLN A 146 -6.46 -1.24 20.02
N GLY A 147 -7.76 -1.17 19.71
CA GLY A 147 -8.83 -1.82 20.46
C GLY A 147 -9.70 -2.72 19.58
N ALA A 148 -10.80 -3.18 20.16
CA ALA A 148 -11.75 -4.04 19.45
C ALA A 148 -12.40 -3.32 18.25
N VAL A 149 -12.84 -4.10 17.26
CA VAL A 149 -13.67 -3.61 16.16
C VAL A 149 -15.01 -3.14 16.75
N ASP A 150 -15.33 -1.86 16.54
CA ASP A 150 -16.66 -1.31 16.87
C ASP A 150 -17.61 -1.47 15.68
N TYR A 151 -17.14 -1.16 14.46
CA TYR A 151 -17.96 -1.24 13.25
C TYR A 151 -17.20 -1.81 12.07
N PRO A 152 -17.70 -2.90 11.45
CA PRO A 152 -17.21 -3.33 10.15
C PRO A 152 -17.64 -2.36 9.07
N LEU A 153 -16.73 -2.12 8.13
CA LEU A 153 -16.99 -1.29 6.96
C LEU A 153 -17.01 -2.17 5.69
N ASN A 154 -17.57 -1.61 4.62
CA ASN A 154 -17.39 -2.18 3.29
C ASN A 154 -15.89 -2.25 2.98
N ALA A 155 -15.48 -3.32 2.30
CA ALA A 155 -14.11 -3.42 1.81
C ALA A 155 -13.78 -2.22 0.90
N VAL A 156 -12.55 -1.75 1.00
CA VAL A 156 -11.99 -0.73 0.12
C VAL A 156 -11.51 -1.44 -1.14
N MET A 157 -12.25 -1.24 -2.24
CA MET A 157 -11.99 -1.88 -3.52
C MET A 157 -11.16 -0.94 -4.39
N ALA A 158 -9.93 -1.33 -4.71
CA ALA A 158 -9.08 -0.56 -5.61
C ALA A 158 -9.36 -0.93 -7.07
N ASP A 159 -9.38 0.08 -7.93
CA ASP A 159 -9.48 -0.11 -9.37
C ASP A 159 -8.16 -0.57 -10.00
N ALA A 160 -8.12 -0.66 -11.33
CA ALA A 160 -6.94 -1.09 -12.08
C ALA A 160 -5.73 -0.14 -11.96
N THR A 161 -5.90 1.05 -11.39
CA THR A 161 -4.85 2.03 -11.13
C THR A 161 -4.51 2.17 -9.64
N GLY A 162 -5.10 1.34 -8.78
CA GLY A 162 -4.87 1.35 -7.34
C GLY A 162 -5.59 2.50 -6.61
N VAL A 163 -6.64 3.06 -7.21
CA VAL A 163 -7.49 4.10 -6.63
C VAL A 163 -8.76 3.47 -6.08
N ALA A 164 -9.18 3.87 -4.88
CA ALA A 164 -10.39 3.37 -4.24
C ALA A 164 -11.26 4.51 -3.71
N ASP A 165 -12.57 4.34 -3.81
CA ASP A 165 -13.60 5.18 -3.18
C ASP A 165 -14.70 4.24 -2.65
N SER A 166 -14.66 3.96 -1.34
CA SER A 166 -15.59 3.04 -0.69
C SER A 166 -16.45 3.77 0.33
N LYS A 167 -17.76 3.50 0.30
CA LYS A 167 -18.73 4.15 1.17
C LYS A 167 -19.53 3.12 1.93
N THR A 168 -19.59 3.28 3.25
CA THR A 168 -20.36 2.44 4.18
C THR A 168 -21.39 3.30 4.89
N THR A 169 -22.60 2.77 5.08
CA THR A 169 -23.59 3.37 6.00
C THR A 169 -23.82 2.40 7.16
N VAL A 170 -23.48 2.85 8.36
CA VAL A 170 -23.71 2.13 9.61
C VAL A 170 -24.94 2.71 10.28
N SER A 171 -25.93 1.87 10.55
CA SER A 171 -27.17 2.29 11.20
C SER A 171 -27.09 2.12 12.71
N SER A 172 -27.68 3.06 13.46
CA SER A 172 -27.86 2.98 14.91
C SER A 172 -26.55 2.80 15.71
N ILE A 173 -25.56 3.66 15.46
CA ILE A 173 -24.34 3.69 16.28
C ILE A 173 -24.66 3.98 17.76
N LYS A 174 -23.97 3.32 18.69
CA LYS A 174 -24.25 3.39 20.14
C LYS A 174 -23.91 4.75 20.76
N GLU A 175 -23.03 5.51 20.13
CA GLU A 175 -22.48 6.78 20.61
C GLU A 175 -23.43 7.95 20.39
N GLY A 176 -24.36 7.85 19.44
CA GLY A 176 -25.25 8.94 19.09
C GLY A 176 -24.55 10.15 18.44
N GLY A 177 -23.32 9.97 17.95
CA GLY A 177 -22.48 10.98 17.28
C GLY A 177 -21.09 10.43 16.97
N ILE A 178 -20.28 11.19 16.24
CA ILE A 178 -18.85 10.84 16.01
C ILE A 178 -18.08 11.22 17.29
N PRO A 179 -17.49 10.27 18.04
CA PRO A 179 -16.77 10.58 19.27
C PRO A 179 -15.44 11.28 18.98
N ASP A 180 -14.87 11.88 20.02
CA ASP A 180 -13.55 12.51 19.97
C ASP A 180 -12.50 11.57 20.54
N SER A 181 -11.51 11.21 19.72
CA SER A 181 -10.29 10.50 20.11
C SER A 181 -10.49 9.13 20.78
N THR A 182 -11.64 8.48 20.55
CA THR A 182 -11.90 7.10 21.01
C THR A 182 -12.05 6.11 19.86
N TRP A 183 -11.94 6.58 18.62
CA TRP A 183 -12.00 5.77 17.41
C TRP A 183 -10.77 5.98 16.54
N TYR A 184 -10.43 4.95 15.78
CA TYR A 184 -9.61 5.09 14.58
C TYR A 184 -10.20 4.26 13.44
N VAL A 185 -9.98 4.73 12.22
CA VAL A 185 -10.30 4.01 10.99
C VAL A 185 -9.06 3.23 10.58
N ASN A 186 -9.24 1.99 10.14
CA ASN A 186 -8.15 1.12 9.70
C ASN A 186 -8.48 0.42 8.38
N VAL A 187 -7.47 0.27 7.52
CA VAL A 187 -7.57 -0.55 6.29
C VAL A 187 -6.44 -1.59 6.31
N HIS A 188 -6.81 -2.85 6.15
CA HIS A 188 -5.87 -3.99 6.18
C HIS A 188 -5.39 -4.38 4.79
N ASN A 189 -4.29 -5.12 4.71
CA ASN A 189 -3.75 -5.64 3.46
C ASN A 189 -4.75 -6.59 2.75
N GLY A 190 -5.35 -7.52 3.50
CA GLY A 190 -6.42 -8.37 2.97
C GLY A 190 -5.96 -9.39 1.92
N PRO A 191 -6.88 -9.98 1.14
CA PRO A 191 -8.29 -9.62 1.04
C PRO A 191 -9.22 -10.29 2.06
N GLY A 192 -8.81 -11.41 2.66
CA GLY A 192 -9.68 -12.27 3.46
C GLY A 192 -9.48 -12.20 4.97
N LEU A 193 -8.50 -11.40 5.45
CA LEU A 193 -8.01 -11.46 6.83
C LEU A 193 -7.59 -12.89 7.21
N SER A 194 -6.97 -13.61 6.29
CA SER A 194 -6.34 -14.91 6.55
C SER A 194 -5.44 -15.29 5.38
N PRO A 195 -4.16 -15.64 5.61
CA PRO A 195 -3.49 -15.83 6.90
C PRO A 195 -3.11 -14.51 7.60
N ASP A 196 -2.46 -14.59 8.77
CA ASP A 196 -2.14 -13.47 9.67
C ASP A 196 -1.53 -12.23 8.99
N VAL A 197 -0.71 -12.43 7.95
CA VAL A 197 -0.12 -11.34 7.15
C VAL A 197 -1.18 -10.43 6.50
N GLN A 198 -2.38 -10.93 6.22
CA GLN A 198 -3.47 -10.13 5.66
C GLN A 198 -4.11 -9.18 6.69
N PHE A 199 -3.85 -9.36 7.99
CA PHE A 199 -4.29 -8.45 9.05
C PHE A 199 -3.37 -7.25 9.20
N GLN A 200 -2.22 -7.20 8.52
CA GLN A 200 -1.35 -6.04 8.53
C GLN A 200 -2.14 -4.78 8.16
N PRO A 201 -2.18 -3.76 9.04
CA PRO A 201 -2.69 -2.44 8.67
C PRO A 201 -1.81 -1.87 7.56
N LEU A 202 -2.41 -1.32 6.51
CA LEU A 202 -1.70 -0.54 5.49
C LEU A 202 -1.74 0.95 5.80
N VAL A 203 -2.91 1.40 6.28
CA VAL A 203 -3.14 2.77 6.73
C VAL A 203 -4.14 2.78 7.87
N CYS A 204 -4.00 3.77 8.73
CA CYS A 204 -4.94 4.06 9.78
C CYS A 204 -5.13 5.58 9.91
N GLY A 205 -6.13 6.00 10.70
CA GLY A 205 -6.29 7.39 11.07
C GLY A 205 -7.15 7.56 12.32
N ASP A 206 -6.62 8.31 13.29
CA ASP A 206 -7.33 8.63 14.53
C ASP A 206 -8.45 9.64 14.27
N VAL A 207 -9.62 9.37 14.85
CA VAL A 207 -10.80 10.24 14.73
C VAL A 207 -10.74 11.32 15.81
N ALA A 208 -10.34 12.53 15.43
CA ALA A 208 -10.39 13.71 16.31
C ALA A 208 -11.65 14.53 16.04
N ASN A 209 -12.48 14.76 17.06
CA ASN A 209 -13.75 15.48 16.93
C ASN A 209 -14.11 16.34 18.17
N ALA A 210 -13.14 17.06 18.72
CA ALA A 210 -13.34 17.90 19.92
C ALA A 210 -14.51 18.89 19.78
N SER A 211 -14.78 19.38 18.57
CA SER A 211 -15.88 20.32 18.29
C SER A 211 -17.26 19.64 18.13
N LYS A 212 -17.35 18.31 18.27
CA LYS A 212 -18.58 17.53 18.06
C LYS A 212 -19.23 17.80 16.71
N ALA A 213 -18.41 17.94 15.67
CA ALA A 213 -18.89 18.12 14.31
C ALA A 213 -19.66 16.88 13.85
N THR A 214 -20.65 17.10 12.99
CA THR A 214 -21.39 16.03 12.32
C THR A 214 -20.66 15.51 11.08
N SER A 215 -19.58 16.16 10.66
CA SER A 215 -18.69 15.69 9.59
C SER A 215 -17.24 15.88 10.00
N VAL A 216 -16.44 14.82 9.91
CA VAL A 216 -15.03 14.79 10.30
C VAL A 216 -14.22 14.17 9.17
N THR A 217 -13.16 14.85 8.74
CA THR A 217 -12.17 14.30 7.81
C THR A 217 -10.99 13.76 8.61
N VAL A 218 -10.73 12.47 8.44
CA VAL A 218 -9.61 11.73 9.00
C VAL A 218 -8.58 11.54 7.90
N GLN A 219 -7.33 11.88 8.19
CA GLN A 219 -6.24 11.58 7.26
C GLN A 219 -5.83 10.11 7.44
N MET A 220 -5.80 9.36 6.33
CA MET A 220 -5.42 7.95 6.31
C MET A 220 -3.97 7.86 5.86
N LEU A 221 -3.07 7.90 6.84
CA LEU A 221 -1.64 7.72 6.69
C LEU A 221 -1.13 6.94 7.89
N GLU A 222 -0.03 6.25 7.72
CA GLU A 222 0.72 5.78 8.88
C GLU A 222 1.33 7.02 9.55
N GLY A 223 0.69 7.47 10.64
CA GLY A 223 1.15 8.59 11.45
C GLY A 223 2.57 8.36 11.98
N PRO A 224 3.15 9.29 12.78
CA PRO A 224 4.51 9.12 13.29
C PRO A 224 4.71 7.86 14.16
N THR A 225 3.62 7.27 14.65
CA THR A 225 3.60 5.98 15.34
C THR A 225 2.68 5.03 14.58
N PRO A 226 3.22 4.15 13.72
CA PRO A 226 2.42 3.16 13.00
C PRO A 226 1.74 2.21 13.98
N PRO A 227 0.58 1.62 13.63
CA PRO A 227 0.02 0.54 14.41
C PRO A 227 1.01 -0.63 14.58
N PRO A 228 0.98 -1.35 15.71
CA PRO A 228 1.79 -2.55 15.88
C PRO A 228 1.51 -3.57 14.76
N GLY A 229 2.58 -4.04 14.10
CA GLY A 229 2.47 -5.03 13.02
C GLY A 229 2.40 -4.45 11.61
N SER A 230 2.41 -3.12 11.43
CA SER A 230 2.52 -2.44 10.13
C SER A 230 3.97 -2.49 9.58
N VAL A 231 4.47 -3.69 9.30
CA VAL A 231 5.81 -3.88 8.69
C VAL A 231 5.84 -3.19 7.32
N ASP A 232 6.94 -2.53 6.94
CA ASP A 232 7.09 -1.77 5.69
C ASP A 232 6.27 -0.47 5.58
N GLU A 233 5.22 -0.28 6.37
CA GLU A 233 4.30 0.85 6.19
C GLU A 233 4.81 2.22 6.70
N THR A 234 6.01 2.23 7.28
CA THR A 234 6.75 3.48 7.57
C THR A 234 7.88 3.74 6.59
N ALA A 235 7.94 2.93 5.52
CA ALA A 235 9.02 3.01 4.58
C ALA A 235 9.04 4.36 3.87
N MET A 236 10.25 4.82 3.60
CA MET A 236 10.52 6.03 2.84
C MET A 236 11.92 5.96 2.25
N GLY A 237 12.19 6.77 1.24
CA GLY A 237 13.50 6.73 0.61
C GLY A 237 13.68 7.74 -0.50
N THR A 238 14.69 7.48 -1.30
CA THR A 238 15.00 8.22 -2.52
C THR A 238 15.40 7.27 -3.64
N ALA A 239 15.06 7.63 -4.87
CA ALA A 239 15.61 7.03 -6.07
C ALA A 239 16.36 8.09 -6.87
N THR A 240 17.59 7.78 -7.29
CA THR A 240 18.40 8.64 -8.15
C THR A 240 18.52 7.99 -9.52
N LEU A 241 17.99 8.67 -10.54
CA LEU A 241 18.01 8.25 -11.94
C LEU A 241 19.06 9.06 -12.68
N THR A 242 20.02 8.40 -13.33
CA THR A 242 21.11 9.07 -14.08
C THR A 242 21.36 8.38 -15.40
N ILE A 243 21.45 9.13 -16.49
CA ILE A 243 21.90 8.58 -17.79
C ILE A 243 23.43 8.53 -17.80
N VAL A 244 24.00 7.33 -17.92
CA VAL A 244 25.44 7.06 -17.99
C VAL A 244 25.71 6.20 -19.21
N ASN A 245 26.53 6.68 -20.14
CA ASN A 245 26.96 5.95 -21.34
C ASN A 245 25.80 5.33 -22.16
N GLY A 246 24.69 6.06 -22.31
CA GLY A 246 23.51 5.59 -23.05
C GLY A 246 22.66 4.53 -22.35
N ALA A 247 22.85 4.37 -21.03
CA ALA A 247 22.02 3.53 -20.16
C ALA A 247 21.48 4.35 -18.98
N LEU A 248 20.32 3.97 -18.47
CA LEU A 248 19.76 4.52 -17.25
C LEU A 248 20.31 3.75 -16.04
N GLN A 249 21.02 4.43 -15.16
CA GLN A 249 21.36 3.93 -13.83
C GLN A 249 20.31 4.41 -12.83
N VAL A 250 19.77 3.49 -12.04
CA VAL A 250 18.81 3.76 -10.96
C VAL A 250 19.41 3.26 -9.65
N VAL A 251 19.57 4.17 -8.69
CA VAL A 251 19.99 3.83 -7.32
C VAL A 251 18.84 4.14 -6.39
N ILE A 252 18.36 3.14 -5.65
CA ILE A 252 17.33 3.31 -4.63
C ILE A 252 17.98 3.15 -3.26
N THR A 253 17.66 4.06 -2.35
CA THR A 253 17.96 3.94 -0.92
C THR A 253 16.69 4.15 -0.13
N ALA A 254 16.36 3.22 0.78
CA ALA A 254 15.15 3.27 1.58
C ALA A 254 15.42 2.84 3.02
N SER A 255 14.53 3.23 3.93
CA SER A 255 14.51 2.84 5.33
C SER A 255 13.08 2.56 5.77
N GLY A 256 12.89 1.89 6.90
CA GLY A 256 11.56 1.50 7.39
C GLY A 256 11.03 0.21 6.73
N LEU A 257 11.89 -0.49 5.99
CA LEU A 257 11.59 -1.78 5.37
C LEU A 257 11.65 -2.92 6.39
N ALA A 258 11.02 -4.04 6.05
CA ALA A 258 11.13 -5.31 6.75
C ALA A 258 12.61 -5.69 6.91
N PRO A 259 13.11 -5.88 8.14
CA PRO A 259 14.50 -6.23 8.36
C PRO A 259 14.91 -7.51 7.62
N SER A 260 16.07 -7.47 6.95
CA SER A 260 16.58 -8.58 6.12
C SER A 260 15.65 -9.00 4.96
N GLY A 261 14.67 -8.16 4.62
CA GLY A 261 13.73 -8.37 3.53
C GLY A 261 14.30 -8.08 2.14
N SER A 262 13.60 -8.56 1.12
CA SER A 262 13.86 -8.22 -0.27
C SER A 262 12.56 -7.78 -0.93
N HIS A 263 12.63 -6.63 -1.60
CA HIS A 263 11.49 -5.88 -2.08
C HIS A 263 11.63 -5.66 -3.59
N ALA A 264 10.65 -6.09 -4.39
CA ALA A 264 10.68 -5.79 -5.81
C ALA A 264 10.57 -4.27 -6.04
N ALA A 265 11.25 -3.78 -7.08
CA ALA A 265 11.20 -2.37 -7.45
C ALA A 265 11.09 -2.24 -8.96
N HIS A 266 10.38 -1.21 -9.41
CA HIS A 266 10.12 -0.97 -10.82
C HIS A 266 10.04 0.53 -11.13
N ILE A 267 10.24 0.86 -12.40
CA ILE A 267 9.73 2.10 -13.01
C ILE A 267 8.45 1.75 -13.75
N HIS A 268 7.39 2.50 -13.51
CA HIS A 268 6.09 2.36 -14.14
C HIS A 268 5.73 3.62 -14.94
N MET A 269 4.80 3.50 -15.89
CA MET A 269 4.10 4.64 -16.48
C MET A 269 3.07 5.20 -15.50
N GLY A 270 2.78 6.50 -15.58
CA GLY A 270 1.76 7.15 -14.77
C GLY A 270 2.35 7.84 -13.55
N SER A 271 1.66 7.74 -12.42
CA SER A 271 2.06 8.33 -11.14
C SER A 271 1.74 7.39 -9.97
N CYS A 272 2.25 7.74 -8.79
CA CYS A 272 1.83 7.17 -7.51
C CYS A 272 0.30 7.12 -7.31
N GLU A 273 -0.40 8.16 -7.79
CA GLU A 273 -1.84 8.32 -7.62
C GLU A 273 -2.67 7.65 -8.72
N SER A 274 -2.02 7.25 -9.83
CA SER A 274 -2.65 6.58 -10.96
C SER A 274 -1.64 5.60 -11.56
N GLN A 275 -1.56 4.42 -10.95
CA GLN A 275 -0.57 3.41 -11.29
C GLN A 275 -0.78 2.87 -12.71
N GLY A 276 0.33 2.60 -13.40
CA GLY A 276 0.32 2.12 -14.78
C GLY A 276 1.25 0.92 -15.00
N ALA A 277 1.45 0.56 -16.26
CA ALA A 277 2.26 -0.60 -16.63
C ALA A 277 3.73 -0.43 -16.23
N VAL A 278 4.39 -1.55 -15.89
CA VAL A 278 5.84 -1.60 -15.69
C VAL A 278 6.55 -1.24 -17.01
N VAL A 279 7.46 -0.27 -16.94
CA VAL A 279 8.33 0.13 -18.04
C VAL A 279 9.69 -0.55 -17.92
N HIS A 280 10.27 -0.50 -16.73
CA HIS A 280 11.58 -1.09 -16.46
C HIS A 280 11.57 -1.86 -15.15
N PRO A 281 11.85 -3.17 -15.18
CA PRO A 281 12.13 -3.88 -13.95
C PRO A 281 13.45 -3.40 -13.34
N LEU A 282 13.50 -3.30 -12.02
CA LEU A 282 14.71 -2.93 -11.28
C LEU A 282 15.19 -4.10 -10.43
N SER A 283 16.47 -4.07 -10.06
CA SER A 283 17.01 -4.91 -9.00
C SER A 283 16.19 -4.71 -7.72
N SER A 284 15.89 -5.80 -7.02
CA SER A 284 15.20 -5.72 -5.73
C SER A 284 16.00 -4.90 -4.71
N VAL A 285 15.28 -4.11 -3.91
CA VAL A 285 15.84 -3.42 -2.75
C VAL A 285 16.03 -4.45 -1.64
N VAL A 286 17.27 -4.65 -1.18
CA VAL A 286 17.59 -5.61 -0.13
C VAL A 286 17.86 -4.84 1.16
N ALA A 287 17.05 -5.09 2.17
CA ALA A 287 17.16 -4.44 3.47
C ALA A 287 18.17 -5.17 4.38
N ASP A 288 18.91 -4.41 5.18
CA ASP A 288 19.74 -4.93 6.25
C ASP A 288 18.91 -5.27 7.51
N ALA A 289 19.58 -5.72 8.58
CA ALA A 289 18.94 -6.08 9.85
C ALA A 289 18.26 -4.89 10.57
N THR A 290 18.49 -3.66 10.11
CA THR A 290 17.85 -2.44 10.65
C THR A 290 16.72 -1.91 9.76
N GLY A 291 16.40 -2.61 8.65
CA GLY A 291 15.38 -2.17 7.71
C GLY A 291 15.84 -1.07 6.75
N LYS A 292 17.16 -0.87 6.60
CA LYS A 292 17.73 0.03 5.58
C LYS A 292 18.09 -0.79 4.35
N GLY A 293 17.57 -0.40 3.19
CA GLY A 293 17.78 -1.12 1.95
C GLY A 293 18.37 -0.27 0.84
N THR A 294 19.12 -0.91 -0.04
CA THR A 294 19.64 -0.28 -1.25
C THR A 294 19.53 -1.20 -2.45
N SER A 295 19.47 -0.63 -3.65
CA SER A 295 19.62 -1.36 -4.92
C SER A 295 20.24 -0.46 -5.97
N THR A 296 21.02 -1.06 -6.88
CA THR A 296 21.49 -0.40 -8.10
C THR A 296 21.06 -1.23 -9.31
N THR A 297 20.50 -0.56 -10.31
CA THR A 297 20.09 -1.15 -11.58
C THR A 297 20.70 -0.36 -12.73
N THR A 298 21.17 -1.05 -13.77
CA THR A 298 21.54 -0.45 -15.04
C THR A 298 20.59 -0.97 -16.12
N VAL A 299 19.78 -0.09 -16.68
CA VAL A 299 18.85 -0.38 -17.78
C VAL A 299 19.48 0.07 -19.10
N PRO A 300 19.84 -0.87 -20.00
CA PRO A 300 20.52 -0.53 -21.24
C PRO A 300 19.59 0.20 -22.22
N SER A 301 20.18 0.99 -23.11
CA SER A 301 19.48 1.65 -24.23
C SER A 301 18.41 2.67 -23.82
N VAL A 302 18.41 3.12 -22.58
CA VAL A 302 17.60 4.26 -22.12
C VAL A 302 18.50 5.49 -22.12
N THR A 303 18.18 6.46 -22.98
CA THR A 303 19.00 7.65 -23.24
C THR A 303 18.38 8.94 -22.70
N SER A 304 17.17 8.89 -22.15
CA SER A 304 16.46 10.02 -21.57
C SER A 304 15.56 9.56 -20.42
N ILE A 305 15.40 10.43 -19.42
CA ILE A 305 14.45 10.25 -18.31
C ILE A 305 13.24 11.16 -18.59
N PRO A 306 12.07 10.62 -19.00
CA PRO A 306 10.89 11.43 -19.24
C PRO A 306 10.28 11.87 -17.91
N SER A 307 10.10 13.18 -17.78
CA SER A 307 9.51 13.81 -16.61
C SER A 307 7.99 13.75 -16.64
N GLY A 308 7.37 13.48 -15.49
CA GLY A 308 5.92 13.51 -15.29
C GLY A 308 5.16 12.34 -15.93
N THR A 309 5.87 11.36 -16.48
CA THR A 309 5.27 10.17 -17.09
C THR A 309 5.65 8.87 -16.40
N TRP A 310 6.71 8.90 -15.60
CA TRP A 310 7.22 7.76 -14.87
C TRP A 310 7.08 7.97 -13.37
N TYR A 311 6.92 6.87 -12.64
CA TYR A 311 7.12 6.83 -11.21
C TYR A 311 7.93 5.60 -10.83
N VAL A 312 8.68 5.71 -9.73
CA VAL A 312 9.41 4.60 -9.12
C VAL A 312 8.51 4.02 -8.04
N ASN A 313 8.44 2.68 -7.96
CA ASN A 313 7.71 1.98 -6.93
C ASN A 313 8.55 0.85 -6.32
N VAL A 314 8.32 0.59 -5.03
CA VAL A 314 8.84 -0.56 -4.31
C VAL A 314 7.67 -1.29 -3.64
N HIS A 315 7.68 -2.62 -3.73
CA HIS A 315 6.65 -3.51 -3.19
C HIS A 315 7.10 -4.15 -1.87
N ARG A 316 6.18 -4.64 -1.05
CA ARG A 316 6.53 -5.32 0.21
C ARG A 316 7.30 -6.63 0.04
N SER A 317 7.19 -7.28 -1.11
CA SER A 317 7.82 -8.57 -1.39
C SER A 317 8.37 -8.63 -2.82
N THR A 318 9.01 -9.74 -3.15
CA THR A 318 9.36 -10.12 -4.53
C THR A 318 8.33 -11.03 -5.18
N LEU A 319 7.37 -11.56 -4.40
CA LEU A 319 6.30 -12.42 -4.90
C LEU A 319 5.10 -11.57 -5.37
N LEU A 320 5.07 -11.18 -6.63
CA LEU A 320 4.05 -10.25 -7.14
C LEU A 320 2.81 -10.93 -7.72
N THR A 321 2.53 -12.17 -7.29
CA THR A 321 1.45 -13.00 -7.84
C THR A 321 0.20 -13.03 -6.97
N THR A 322 0.27 -12.51 -5.75
CA THR A 322 -0.88 -12.38 -4.83
C THR A 322 -1.04 -10.89 -4.49
N GLN A 323 -2.27 -10.43 -4.26
CA GLN A 323 -2.49 -9.05 -3.78
C GLN A 323 -1.68 -8.78 -2.52
N THR A 324 -1.73 -9.73 -1.57
CA THR A 324 -1.07 -9.56 -0.28
C THR A 324 0.42 -9.34 -0.43
N ASP A 325 1.10 -10.04 -1.34
CA ASP A 325 2.55 -9.87 -1.54
C ASP A 325 2.89 -8.79 -2.58
N PHE A 326 1.93 -8.41 -3.42
CA PHE A 326 2.08 -7.33 -4.41
C PHE A 326 2.14 -5.95 -3.77
N ASP A 327 1.46 -5.73 -2.65
CA ASP A 327 1.31 -4.45 -1.96
C ASP A 327 2.44 -3.41 -2.21
N PRO A 328 2.13 -2.30 -2.90
CA PRO A 328 3.05 -1.17 -3.06
C PRO A 328 3.27 -0.49 -1.70
N ILE A 329 4.52 -0.31 -1.27
CA ILE A 329 4.84 0.28 0.05
C ILE A 329 5.42 1.69 -0.02
N ILE A 330 6.20 1.99 -1.07
CA ILE A 330 6.69 3.34 -1.33
C ILE A 330 6.69 3.64 -2.81
N CYS A 331 6.44 4.89 -3.17
CA CYS A 331 6.54 5.36 -4.53
C CYS A 331 6.97 6.82 -4.62
N GLY A 332 7.43 7.24 -5.79
CA GLY A 332 7.68 8.65 -6.09
C GLY A 332 7.63 8.94 -7.58
N ASP A 333 7.01 10.06 -7.94
CA ASP A 333 6.90 10.51 -9.32
C ASP A 333 8.23 11.09 -9.82
N VAL A 334 8.61 10.73 -11.04
CA VAL A 334 9.82 11.24 -11.69
C VAL A 334 9.52 12.63 -12.25
N VAL A 335 9.79 13.67 -11.49
CA VAL A 335 9.65 15.08 -11.90
C VAL A 335 10.98 15.83 -11.82
N PRO A 336 11.18 16.95 -12.52
CA PRO A 336 12.44 17.67 -12.52
C PRO A 336 12.57 18.40 -11.18
N GLY A 337 13.64 18.13 -10.42
CA GLY A 337 13.93 18.81 -9.16
C GLY A 337 13.23 18.24 -7.91
N SER A 338 12.73 17.00 -7.97
CA SER A 338 12.24 16.25 -6.79
C SER A 338 13.34 15.63 -5.92
#